data_AF-A0A135L7K4-F1
#
_entry.id   AF-A0A135L7K4-F1
#
_cell.length_a   1.000
_cell.length_b   1.000
_cell.length_c   1.000
_cell.angle_alpha   90.00
_cell.angle_beta   90.00
_cell.angle_gamma   90.00
#
_symmetry.space_group_name_H-M   'P 1'
#
loop_
_entity.id
_entity.type
_entity.pdbx_description
1 polymer ?
#
loop_
_entity_poly.entity_id
_entity_poly.type
_entity_poly.pdbx_seq_one_letter_code
_entity_poly.pdbx_strand_id
1 'polypeptide(L)' 'MYLTSWNEDIGLGEVRSTWKGYPFDTINELTDEGLIYGSHRSKSVSFTDEGIKAAEELVRKYLSKPVC' A
#
# COMPACT_ATOMS: atom_id res chain seq x y z
N MET A 1 -2.74 2.20 5.72
CA MET A 1 -1.55 1.77 4.94
C MET A 1 -1.13 2.78 3.87
N TYR A 2 -1.98 3.08 2.88
CA TYR A 2 -1.61 3.93 1.74
C TYR A 2 -1.37 5.41 2.10
N LEU A 3 -2.22 6.01 2.94
CA LEU A 3 -2.11 7.44 3.30
C LEU A 3 -0.83 7.80 4.07
N THR A 4 -0.21 6.81 4.72
CA THR A 4 1.04 6.96 5.48
C THR A 4 2.23 6.30 4.77
N SER A 5 2.10 6.04 3.47
CA SER A 5 3.16 5.45 2.65
C SER A 5 4.12 6.52 2.13
N TRP A 6 5.29 6.08 1.65
CA TRP A 6 6.30 6.93 1.01
C TRP A 6 6.76 6.32 -0.31
N ASN A 7 7.29 7.14 -1.20
CA ASN A 7 7.99 6.66 -2.39
C ASN A 7 9.45 6.37 -2.03
N GLU A 8 9.95 5.23 -2.46
CA GLU A 8 11.31 4.75 -2.24
C GLU A 8 11.94 4.44 -3.60
N ASP A 9 13.09 5.04 -3.89
CA ASP A 9 13.88 4.72 -5.08
C ASP A 9 14.76 3.50 -4.79
N ILE A 10 14.53 2.43 -5.54
CA ILE A 10 15.28 1.16 -5.40
C ILE A 10 16.34 0.99 -6.51
N GLY A 11 16.65 2.04 -7.27
CA GLY A 11 17.63 2.03 -8.36
C GLY A 11 17.14 1.37 -9.65
N LEU A 12 15.98 0.70 -9.61
CA LEU A 12 15.27 0.13 -10.77
C LEU A 12 13.94 0.86 -11.05
N GLY A 13 13.57 1.82 -10.19
CA GLY A 13 12.32 2.56 -10.24
C GLY A 13 11.89 3.04 -8.84
N GLU A 14 10.85 3.85 -8.80
CA GLU A 14 10.19 4.23 -7.56
C GLU A 14 9.13 3.19 -7.18
N VAL A 15 9.16 2.75 -5.93
CA VAL A 15 8.12 1.90 -5.36
C VAL A 15 7.47 2.61 -4.19
N ARG A 16 6.16 2.46 -4.04
CA ARG A 16 5.45 3.00 -2.89
C ARG A 16 5.51 1.99 -1.76
N SER A 17 6.08 2.37 -0.62
CA SER A 17 6.34 1.50 0.53
C SER A 17 5.61 1.98 1.79
N THR A 18 5.29 1.05 2.69
CA THR A 18 4.69 1.35 4.00
C THR A 18 5.17 0.36 5.05
N TRP A 19 5.18 0.77 6.32
CA TRP A 19 5.61 -0.08 7.42
C TRP A 19 4.59 -1.19 7.72
N LYS A 20 5.07 -2.35 8.14
CA LYS A 20 4.24 -3.47 8.66
C LYS A 20 3.75 -3.22 10.09
N GLY A 21 3.06 -2.10 10.29
CA GLY A 21 2.43 -1.72 11.55
C GLY A 21 0.97 -2.17 11.68
N TYR A 22 0.51 -3.05 10.81
CA TYR A 22 -0.89 -3.48 10.67
C TYR A 22 -1.01 -4.98 11.00
N PRO A 23 -2.23 -5.49 11.29
CA PRO A 23 -2.44 -6.91 11.56
C PRO A 23 -1.85 -7.80 10.46
N PHE A 24 -1.13 -8.85 10.86
CA PHE A 24 -0.44 -9.73 9.90
C PHE A 24 -1.41 -10.42 8.95
N ASP A 25 -2.59 -10.83 9.42
CA ASP A 25 -3.60 -11.47 8.59
C ASP A 25 -4.05 -10.55 7.45
N THR A 26 -4.29 -9.26 7.74
CA THR A 26 -4.61 -8.26 6.70
C THR A 26 -3.46 -8.07 5.71
N ILE A 27 -2.21 -8.07 6.18
CA ILE A 27 -1.05 -7.96 5.28
C ILE A 27 -0.95 -9.21 4.39
N ASN A 28 -1.22 -10.40 4.93
CA ASN A 28 -1.19 -11.64 4.20
C ASN A 28 -2.30 -11.67 3.13
N GLU A 29 -3.54 -11.34 3.49
CA GLU A 29 -4.66 -11.23 2.54
C GLU A 29 -4.34 -10.28 1.39
N LEU A 30 -3.83 -9.08 1.67
CA LEU A 30 -3.44 -8.12 0.63
C LEU A 30 -2.27 -8.61 -0.23
N THR A 31 -1.40 -9.47 0.32
CA THR A 31 -0.29 -10.09 -0.43
C THR A 31 -0.82 -11.21 -1.33
N ASP A 32 -1.74 -12.04 -0.83
CA ASP A 32 -2.38 -13.12 -1.57
C ASP A 32 -3.25 -12.57 -2.71
N GLU A 33 -3.87 -11.40 -2.52
CA GLU A 33 -4.59 -10.65 -3.56
C GLU A 33 -3.67 -9.92 -4.56
N GLY A 34 -2.35 -9.93 -4.33
CA GLY A 34 -1.38 -9.28 -5.22
C GLY A 34 -1.37 -7.74 -5.14
N LEU A 35 -1.99 -7.14 -4.13
CA LEU A 35 -2.05 -5.67 -3.97
C LEU A 35 -0.78 -5.10 -3.33
N ILE A 36 -0.08 -5.92 -2.55
CA ILE A 36 1.20 -5.57 -1.95
C ILE A 36 2.18 -6.72 -2.10
N TYR A 37 3.47 -6.40 -2.05
CA TYR A 37 4.54 -7.38 -1.98
C TYR A 37 5.48 -7.06 -0.82
N GLY A 38 6.02 -8.10 -0.20
CA GLY A 38 7.02 -7.94 0.84
C GLY A 38 7.52 -9.27 1.37
N SER A 39 8.73 -9.27 1.92
CA SER A 39 9.31 -10.47 2.52
C SER A 39 9.03 -10.52 4.01
N HIS A 40 8.90 -11.69 4.63
CA HIS A 40 8.78 -11.84 6.09
C HIS A 40 9.95 -11.22 6.88
N ARG A 41 11.11 -11.02 6.24
CA ARG A 41 12.32 -10.45 6.85
C ARG A 41 12.33 -8.92 6.82
N SER A 42 11.53 -8.32 5.94
CA SER A 42 11.45 -6.87 5.77
C SER A 42 10.47 -6.25 6.76
N LYS A 43 10.80 -5.04 7.24
CA LYS A 43 9.93 -4.22 8.10
C LYS A 43 8.86 -3.45 7.32
N SER A 44 9.04 -3.31 6.02
CA SER A 44 8.11 -2.66 5.09
C SER A 44 7.50 -3.66 4.12
N VAL A 45 6.41 -3.24 3.50
CA VAL A 45 5.80 -3.82 2.30
C VAL A 45 5.66 -2.72 1.27
N SER A 46 5.65 -3.10 0.00
CA SER A 46 5.53 -2.19 -1.12
C SER A 46 4.24 -2.49 -1.88
N PHE A 47 3.61 -1.47 -2.46
CA PHE A 47 2.40 -1.64 -3.25
C PHE A 47 2.74 -2.09 -4.66
N THR A 48 1.84 -2.90 -5.24
CA THR A 48 1.80 -3.12 -6.69
C THR A 48 0.99 -2.02 -7.35
N ASP A 49 1.06 -1.91 -8.67
CA ASP A 49 0.26 -0.94 -9.44
C ASP A 49 -1.26 -1.12 -9.18
N GLU A 50 -1.69 -2.36 -9.07
CA GLU A 50 -3.08 -2.74 -8.75
C GLU A 50 -3.45 -2.31 -7.33
N GLY A 51 -2.55 -2.50 -6.35
CA GLY A 51 -2.73 -2.04 -4.98
C GLY A 51 -2.81 -0.52 -4.86
N ILE A 52 -2.00 0.21 -5.62
CA ILE A 52 -2.07 1.68 -5.67
C ILE A 52 -3.43 2.10 -6.21
N LYS A 53 -3.87 1.52 -7.33
CA LYS A 53 -5.17 1.85 -7.95
C LYS A 53 -6.33 1.57 -6.99
N ALA A 54 -6.36 0.40 -6.35
CA ALA A 54 -7.39 0.06 -5.36
C ALA A 54 -7.39 1.04 -4.17
N ALA A 55 -6.20 1.42 -3.68
CA ALA A 55 -6.09 2.40 -2.61
C ALA A 55 -6.58 3.79 -3.02
N GLU A 56 -6.28 4.24 -4.23
CA GLU A 56 -6.78 5.52 -4.77
C GLU A 56 -8.30 5.54 -4.94
N GLU A 57 -8.90 4.43 -5.37
CA GLU A 57 -10.35 4.28 -5.46
C GLU A 57 -11.01 4.40 -4.07
N LEU A 58 -10.40 3.79 -3.04
CA LEU A 58 -10.85 3.94 -1.66
C LEU A 58 -10.70 5.38 -1.15
N VAL A 59 -9.58 6.04 -1.46
CA VAL A 59 -9.37 7.46 -1.13
C VAL A 59 -10.46 8.32 -1.77
N ARG A 60 -10.75 8.12 -3.05
CA ARG A 60 -11.83 8.85 -3.72
C ARG A 60 -13.19 8.55 -3.07
N LYS A 61 -13.49 7.29 -2.77
CA LYS A 61 -14.77 6.90 -2.19
C LYS A 61 -15.03 7.49 -0.80
N TYR A 62 -14.01 7.56 0.04
CA TYR A 62 -14.17 7.91 1.47
C TYR A 62 -13.66 9.30 1.84
N LEU A 63 -12.68 9.85 1.10
CA LEU A 63 -12.11 11.18 1.34
C LEU A 63 -12.60 12.22 0.33
N SER A 64 -13.19 11.82 -0.80
CA SER A 64 -13.93 12.78 -1.65
C SER A 64 -15.37 12.88 -1.14
N LYS A 65 -15.59 13.81 -0.21
CA LYS A 65 -16.91 14.43 -0.01
C LYS A 65 -16.76 15.95 0.01
N PRO A 66 -17.75 16.65 -0.58
CA PRO A 66 -17.64 18.06 -0.91
C PRO A 66 -17.48 18.90 0.36
N VAL A 67 -16.68 19.96 0.22
CA VAL A 67 -16.57 21.04 1.19
C VAL A 67 -18.00 21.52 1.51
N CYS A 68 -18.40 21.40 2.80
CA CYS A 68 -19.62 22.01 3.32
C CYS A 68 -19.56 23.53 3.24
#